data_AF-A0A1A2E0J4-F1
#
_entry.id   AF-A0A1A2E0J4-F1
#
_cell.length_a   1.000
_cell.length_b   1.000
_cell.length_c   1.000
_cell.angle_alpha   90.00
_cell.angle_beta   90.00
_cell.angle_gamma   90.00
#
_symmetry.space_group_name_H-M   'P 1'
#
loop_
_entity.id
_entity.type
_entity.pdbx_description
1 polymer ?
#
loop_
_entity_poly.entity_id
_entity_poly.type
_entity_poly.pdbx_seq_one_letter_code
_entity_poly.pdbx_strand_id
1 'polypeptide(L)'
;MLPSRPHLRGWDPDSLNPAASALATAGQSVYTSVRDLDDGIDRMSAEQTWSGQAHDAATAMFRRATDTTSEFAHYTEAVATALRKGSGSIGGARAALLDHAEAVDAGELQVTDMWVVLIKPARVSAEKAARLLAQARAEQKEINRLLTAVGDADNATAESVHAAAQNLGFALPGPSELPGLDPASGAARPADEVPDPMTLNGLIQQGVVRDNDTAQTVRESREWVTEDGQVRKTLTMMDGSRHEIYEWNDFAPCVEDTYYDKHGNEVSSTFSQDRTNYDGTKYTSISFADGTEVTMTQTPDGKTTGGVTAADGRHGVLPDEFFTHPMLTTVGGALTGLEEQAKRGIPMLSPQSVENLGKAAKYGGPTLGIATALYDTVTAKTFHDACVAAISGSAGIVGGYGSGAAGATAISALGLPQFAPIVAAGGSVAGTWAFGYVGGVIGNIVCPK
;
A
#
# COMPACT_ATOMS: atom_id res chain seq x y z
N MET A 1 3.25 5.38 14.96
CA MET A 1 2.67 4.66 13.79
C MET A 1 2.71 5.58 12.59
N LEU A 2 2.91 5.08 11.36
CA LEU A 2 2.76 5.86 10.13
C LEU A 2 1.34 5.70 9.58
N PRO A 3 0.50 6.75 9.61
CA PRO A 3 -0.90 6.66 9.19
C PRO A 3 -1.04 6.79 7.67
N SER A 4 -2.09 6.19 7.12
CA SER A 4 -2.58 6.50 5.76
C SER A 4 -3.11 7.94 5.69
N ARG A 5 -3.15 8.52 4.49
CA ARG A 5 -3.65 9.90 4.32
C ARG A 5 -5.08 10.12 4.82
N PRO A 6 -6.06 9.24 4.54
CA PRO A 6 -7.41 9.39 5.07
C PRO A 6 -7.44 9.30 6.59
N HIS A 7 -6.65 8.40 7.19
CA HIS A 7 -6.58 8.25 8.63
C HIS A 7 -5.96 9.49 9.31
N LEU A 8 -4.86 10.02 8.76
CA LEU A 8 -4.23 11.24 9.27
C LEU A 8 -5.16 12.46 9.17
N ARG A 9 -5.97 12.57 8.11
CA ARG A 9 -6.99 13.63 8.00
C ARG A 9 -8.03 13.55 9.12
N GLY A 10 -8.37 12.33 9.56
CA GLY A 10 -9.28 12.11 10.68
C GLY A 10 -8.70 12.39 12.07
N TRP A 11 -7.38 12.54 12.20
CA TRP A 11 -6.77 12.88 13.49
C TRP A 11 -7.18 14.28 13.95
N ASP A 12 -7.52 14.38 15.23
CA ASP A 12 -7.80 15.63 15.95
C ASP A 12 -6.85 15.78 17.15
N PRO A 13 -5.60 16.23 16.93
CA PRO A 13 -4.65 16.45 18.02
C PRO A 13 -5.09 17.56 18.98
N ASP A 14 -5.97 18.46 18.56
CA ASP A 14 -6.47 19.56 19.40
C ASP A 14 -7.36 19.04 20.53
N SER A 15 -8.02 17.88 20.34
CA SER A 15 -8.78 17.19 21.38
C SER A 15 -7.96 16.81 22.63
N LEU A 16 -6.63 16.76 22.53
CA LEU A 16 -5.74 16.49 23.66
C LEU A 16 -5.68 17.66 24.66
N ASN A 17 -5.93 18.89 24.23
CA ASN A 17 -5.91 20.07 25.10
C ASN A 17 -7.05 20.08 26.15
N PRO A 18 -8.33 19.91 25.78
CA PRO A 18 -9.40 19.80 26.78
C PRO A 18 -9.23 18.56 27.67
N ALA A 19 -8.75 17.44 27.13
CA ALA A 19 -8.44 16.25 27.92
C ALA A 19 -7.36 16.51 28.98
N ALA A 20 -6.26 17.17 28.59
CA ALA A 20 -5.19 17.58 29.50
C ALA A 20 -5.70 18.55 30.60
N SER A 21 -6.56 19.48 30.22
CA SER A 21 -7.14 20.47 31.14
C SER A 21 -8.05 19.81 32.17
N ALA A 22 -8.88 18.85 31.73
CA ALA A 22 -9.74 18.07 32.60
C ALA A 22 -8.93 17.23 33.60
N LEU A 23 -7.86 16.58 33.14
CA LEU A 23 -6.98 15.76 33.98
C LEU A 23 -6.28 16.58 35.07
N ALA A 24 -5.66 17.69 34.70
CA ALA A 24 -4.99 18.60 35.64
C ALA A 24 -5.97 19.17 36.68
N THR A 25 -7.15 19.58 36.24
CA THR A 25 -8.21 20.12 37.12
C THR A 25 -8.68 19.07 38.12
N ALA A 26 -8.88 17.83 37.66
CA ALA A 26 -9.32 16.74 38.53
C ALA A 26 -8.29 16.43 39.64
N GLY A 27 -7.00 16.33 39.28
CA GLY A 27 -5.94 16.11 40.28
C GLY A 27 -5.83 17.25 41.29
N GLN A 28 -5.87 18.50 40.82
CA GLN A 28 -5.85 19.68 41.69
C GLN A 28 -7.08 19.75 42.62
N SER A 29 -8.26 19.33 42.13
CA SER A 29 -9.48 19.28 42.94
C SER A 29 -9.35 18.29 44.09
N VAL A 30 -8.82 17.09 43.84
CA VAL A 30 -8.61 16.07 44.89
C VAL A 30 -7.67 16.60 45.97
N TYR A 31 -6.53 17.17 45.56
CA TYR A 31 -5.58 17.78 46.50
C TYR A 31 -6.21 18.90 47.33
N THR A 32 -6.94 19.81 46.67
CA THR A 32 -7.56 20.95 47.36
C THR A 32 -8.60 20.48 48.38
N SER A 33 -9.43 19.49 48.04
CA SER A 33 -10.41 18.93 48.98
C SER A 33 -9.77 18.27 50.21
N VAL A 34 -8.68 17.52 50.04
CA VAL A 34 -7.99 16.88 51.17
C VAL A 34 -7.25 17.90 52.03
N ARG A 35 -6.61 18.89 51.41
CA ARG A 35 -5.95 20.00 52.11
C ARG A 35 -6.95 20.83 52.93
N ASP A 36 -8.14 21.09 52.40
CA ASP A 36 -9.16 21.85 53.12
C ASP A 36 -9.70 21.08 54.34
N LEU A 37 -9.75 19.73 54.27
CA LEU A 37 -10.08 18.88 55.42
C LEU A 37 -8.97 18.90 56.48
N ASP A 38 -7.71 18.79 56.05
CA ASP A 38 -6.52 18.89 56.91
C ASP A 38 -6.50 20.23 57.67
N ASP A 39 -6.62 21.34 56.93
CA ASP A 39 -6.74 22.69 57.47
C ASP A 39 -7.91 22.83 58.46
N GLY A 40 -9.05 22.21 58.16
CA GLY A 40 -10.24 22.22 59.02
C GLY A 40 -9.99 21.50 60.35
N ILE A 41 -9.42 20.31 60.31
CA ILE A 41 -9.09 19.50 61.49
C ILE A 41 -8.07 20.23 62.38
N ASP A 42 -7.06 20.85 61.79
CA ASP A 42 -6.04 21.61 62.54
C ASP A 42 -6.67 22.80 63.31
N ARG A 43 -7.63 23.51 62.70
CA ARG A 43 -8.31 24.67 63.31
C ARG A 43 -9.24 24.32 64.48
N MET A 44 -9.76 23.09 64.55
CA MET A 44 -10.70 22.69 65.62
C MET A 44 -10.09 22.77 67.03
N SER A 45 -8.76 22.66 67.14
CA SER A 45 -8.02 22.82 68.40
C SER A 45 -8.03 24.27 68.89
N ALA A 46 -7.86 25.22 67.97
CA ALA A 46 -7.88 26.66 68.25
C ALA A 46 -9.29 27.14 68.63
N GLU A 47 -10.33 26.49 68.09
CA GLU A 47 -11.73 26.74 68.41
C GLU A 47 -12.21 25.99 69.66
N GLN A 48 -11.32 25.28 70.38
CA GLN A 48 -11.62 24.46 71.57
C GLN A 48 -12.71 23.39 71.34
N THR A 49 -12.97 23.04 70.08
CA THR A 49 -14.07 22.13 69.71
C THR A 49 -13.62 20.67 69.80
N TRP A 50 -12.34 20.39 69.51
CA TRP A 50 -11.73 19.07 69.66
C TRP A 50 -10.20 19.18 69.85
N SER A 51 -9.65 18.48 70.84
CA SER A 51 -8.22 18.46 71.16
C SER A 51 -7.78 17.18 71.88
N GLY A 52 -6.46 16.94 72.00
CA GLY A 52 -5.85 15.79 72.67
C GLY A 52 -5.35 14.71 71.71
N GLN A 53 -4.91 13.57 72.23
CA GLN A 53 -4.21 12.53 71.44
C GLN A 53 -4.98 12.03 70.21
N ALA A 54 -6.32 11.98 70.28
CA ALA A 54 -7.15 11.58 69.15
C ALA A 54 -7.17 12.65 68.04
N HIS A 55 -7.15 13.94 68.41
CA HIS A 55 -7.02 15.05 67.48
C HIS A 55 -5.63 15.05 66.84
N ASP A 56 -4.56 14.90 67.63
CA ASP A 56 -3.18 14.80 67.11
C ASP A 56 -3.03 13.67 66.09
N ALA A 57 -3.63 12.51 66.36
CA ALA A 57 -3.62 11.37 65.46
C ALA A 57 -4.38 11.65 64.14
N ALA A 58 -5.52 12.34 64.22
CA ALA A 58 -6.30 12.73 63.05
C ALA A 58 -5.56 13.76 62.19
N THR A 59 -5.02 14.81 62.80
CA THR A 59 -4.13 15.78 62.14
C THR A 59 -2.96 15.07 61.45
N ALA A 60 -2.28 14.15 62.13
CA ALA A 60 -1.18 13.41 61.51
C ALA A 60 -1.63 12.54 60.32
N MET A 61 -2.85 11.99 60.36
CA MET A 61 -3.43 11.23 59.25
C MET A 61 -3.74 12.14 58.05
N PHE A 62 -4.40 13.28 58.28
CA PHE A 62 -4.77 14.20 57.21
C PHE A 62 -3.55 14.84 56.56
N ARG A 63 -2.50 15.20 57.31
CA ARG A 63 -1.22 15.65 56.73
C ARG A 63 -0.62 14.63 55.76
N ARG A 64 -0.56 13.35 56.13
CA ARG A 64 -0.10 12.29 55.21
C ARG A 64 -0.98 12.17 53.95
N ALA A 65 -2.29 12.35 54.10
CA ALA A 65 -3.22 12.36 52.97
C ALA A 65 -3.02 13.60 52.08
N THR A 66 -2.77 14.77 52.65
CA THR A 66 -2.40 15.99 51.93
C THR A 66 -1.13 15.79 51.12
N ASP A 67 -0.08 15.21 51.73
CA ASP A 67 1.18 14.91 51.04
C ASP A 67 0.95 13.96 49.86
N THR A 68 0.22 12.85 50.09
CA THR A 68 -0.10 11.87 49.04
C THR A 68 -0.92 12.46 47.89
N THR A 69 -1.91 13.31 48.21
CA THR A 69 -2.74 13.95 47.18
C THR A 69 -2.03 15.08 46.45
N SER A 70 -1.04 15.73 47.08
CA SER A 70 -0.14 16.68 46.42
C SER A 70 0.70 15.98 45.35
N GLU A 71 1.29 14.82 45.68
CA GLU A 71 2.01 13.98 44.70
C GLU A 71 1.08 13.56 43.55
N PHE A 72 -0.13 13.10 43.87
CA PHE A 72 -1.14 12.77 42.86
C PHE A 72 -1.44 13.93 41.91
N ALA A 73 -1.66 15.14 42.44
CA ALA A 73 -1.88 16.33 41.63
C ALA A 73 -0.67 16.62 40.71
N HIS A 74 0.55 16.54 41.23
CA HIS A 74 1.77 16.71 40.42
C HIS A 74 1.86 15.71 39.27
N TYR A 75 1.48 14.45 39.51
CA TYR A 75 1.48 13.43 38.46
C TYR A 75 0.45 13.70 37.37
N THR A 76 -0.78 14.06 37.75
CA THR A 76 -1.81 14.42 36.77
C THR A 76 -1.41 15.63 35.93
N GLU A 77 -0.69 16.61 36.51
CA GLU A 77 -0.16 17.76 35.78
C GLU A 77 0.97 17.36 34.81
N ALA A 78 1.82 16.39 35.18
CA ALA A 78 2.87 15.88 34.29
C ALA A 78 2.29 15.20 33.05
N VAL A 79 1.28 14.33 33.24
CA VAL A 79 0.57 13.68 32.12
C VAL A 79 -0.17 14.73 31.28
N ALA A 80 -0.86 15.68 31.92
CA ALA A 80 -1.53 16.77 31.20
C ALA A 80 -0.55 17.60 30.36
N THR A 81 0.64 17.88 30.89
CA THR A 81 1.70 18.60 30.15
C THR A 81 2.18 17.82 28.94
N ALA A 82 2.38 16.50 29.07
CA ALA A 82 2.74 15.64 27.95
C ALA A 82 1.66 15.66 26.85
N LEU A 83 0.38 15.60 27.23
CA LEU A 83 -0.75 15.68 26.30
C LEU A 83 -0.83 17.03 25.57
N ARG A 84 -0.67 18.16 26.29
CA ARG A 84 -0.66 19.51 25.66
C ARG A 84 0.50 19.64 24.67
N LYS A 85 1.69 19.16 25.03
CA LYS A 85 2.85 19.16 24.13
C LYS A 85 2.62 18.28 22.91
N GLY A 86 1.99 17.12 23.12
CA GLY A 86 1.58 16.22 22.05
C GLY A 86 0.62 16.88 21.06
N SER A 87 -0.40 17.57 21.57
CA SER A 87 -1.34 18.36 20.76
C SER A 87 -0.62 19.27 19.77
N GLY A 88 0.29 20.11 20.26
CA GLY A 88 1.03 21.05 19.41
C GLY A 88 2.00 20.39 18.44
N SER A 89 2.75 19.37 18.89
CA SER A 89 3.76 18.70 18.06
C SER A 89 3.15 17.83 16.96
N ILE A 90 2.16 16.99 17.29
CA ILE A 90 1.43 16.18 16.32
C ILE A 90 0.62 17.08 15.39
N GLY A 91 -0.08 18.09 15.93
CA GLY A 91 -0.84 19.06 15.14
C GLY A 91 0.03 19.79 14.11
N GLY A 92 1.22 20.27 14.52
CA GLY A 92 2.16 20.93 13.63
C GLY A 92 2.72 20.02 12.54
N ALA A 93 3.14 18.79 12.89
CA ALA A 93 3.64 17.82 11.92
C ALA A 93 2.56 17.39 10.92
N ARG A 94 1.33 17.15 11.42
CA ARG A 94 0.16 16.81 10.61
C ARG A 94 -0.16 17.92 9.61
N ALA A 95 -0.25 19.18 10.06
CA ALA A 95 -0.53 20.30 9.18
C ALA A 95 0.53 20.44 8.09
N ALA A 96 1.82 20.40 8.46
CA ALA A 96 2.91 20.50 7.50
C ALA A 96 2.87 19.42 6.41
N LEU A 97 2.58 18.16 6.77
CA LEU A 97 2.45 17.07 5.80
C LEU A 97 1.22 17.23 4.90
N LEU A 98 0.05 17.53 5.47
CA LEU A 98 -1.19 17.67 4.71
C LEU A 98 -1.16 18.88 3.77
N ASP A 99 -0.70 20.04 4.25
CA ASP A 99 -0.59 21.26 3.46
C ASP A 99 0.39 21.07 2.29
N HIS A 100 1.52 20.40 2.53
CA HIS A 100 2.47 20.10 1.47
C HIS A 100 1.90 19.12 0.45
N ALA A 101 1.21 18.05 0.89
CA ALA A 101 0.54 17.12 -0.01
C ALA A 101 -0.55 17.81 -0.84
N GLU A 102 -1.30 18.76 -0.26
CA GLU A 102 -2.28 19.58 -1.00
C GLU A 102 -1.63 20.51 -2.01
N ALA A 103 -0.47 21.10 -1.70
CA ALA A 103 0.30 21.89 -2.65
C ALA A 103 0.80 21.05 -3.83
N VAL A 104 1.27 19.82 -3.58
CA VAL A 104 1.65 18.85 -4.62
C VAL A 104 0.43 18.49 -5.48
N ASP A 105 -0.70 18.18 -4.84
CA ASP A 105 -1.96 17.87 -5.51
C ASP A 105 -2.56 19.05 -6.30
N ALA A 106 -2.20 20.30 -6.01
CA ALA A 106 -2.64 21.43 -6.80
C ALA A 106 -1.93 21.51 -8.18
N GLY A 107 -0.78 20.85 -8.32
CA GLY A 107 0.03 20.84 -9.53
C GLY A 107 -0.25 19.68 -10.50
N GLU A 108 0.79 19.31 -11.25
CA GLU A 108 0.80 18.19 -12.20
C GLU A 108 1.11 16.83 -11.53
N LEU A 109 1.33 16.83 -10.21
CA LEU A 109 1.59 15.65 -9.41
C LEU A 109 0.40 15.39 -8.48
N GLN A 110 0.38 14.21 -7.87
CA GLN A 110 -0.60 13.85 -6.85
C GLN A 110 0.03 12.96 -5.78
N VAL A 111 -0.49 13.02 -4.56
CA VAL A 111 -0.07 12.19 -3.43
C VAL A 111 -1.14 11.16 -3.12
N THR A 112 -0.78 9.88 -3.20
CA THR A 112 -1.69 8.76 -2.90
C THR A 112 -1.98 8.64 -1.41
N ASP A 113 -2.96 7.80 -1.05
CA ASP A 113 -3.27 7.48 0.35
C ASP A 113 -2.12 6.77 1.09
N MET A 114 -1.19 6.17 0.34
CA MET A 114 0.05 5.56 0.85
C MET A 114 1.25 6.53 0.82
N TRP A 115 1.01 7.83 0.65
CA TRP A 115 2.05 8.87 0.58
C TRP A 115 3.08 8.70 -0.54
N VAL A 116 2.70 7.99 -1.62
CA VAL A 116 3.50 7.91 -2.84
C VAL A 116 3.12 9.07 -3.76
N VAL A 117 4.12 9.80 -4.26
CA VAL A 117 3.96 10.88 -5.23
C VAL A 117 3.95 10.32 -6.64
N LEU A 118 2.86 10.58 -7.36
CA LEU A 118 2.60 10.12 -8.71
C LEU A 118 2.43 11.32 -9.66
N ILE A 119 2.54 11.06 -10.95
CA ILE A 119 2.29 12.09 -11.97
C ILE A 119 0.84 11.99 -12.40
N LYS A 120 0.12 13.10 -12.41
CA LYS A 120 -1.25 13.10 -12.92
C LYS A 120 -1.24 12.74 -14.41
N PRO A 121 -2.17 11.89 -14.88
CA PRO A 121 -2.23 11.52 -16.28
C PRO A 121 -2.38 12.74 -17.20
N ALA A 122 -1.40 12.94 -18.08
CA ALA A 122 -1.37 14.05 -19.02
C ALA A 122 -0.56 13.69 -20.26
N ARG A 123 -0.99 14.17 -21.44
CA ARG A 123 -0.23 14.04 -22.68
C ARG A 123 0.86 15.09 -22.71
N VAL A 124 2.12 14.65 -22.67
CA VAL A 124 3.28 15.55 -22.54
C VAL A 124 4.43 15.10 -23.43
N SER A 125 5.40 15.97 -23.68
CA SER A 125 6.63 15.59 -24.39
C SER A 125 7.51 14.69 -23.50
N ALA A 126 8.45 13.96 -24.12
CA ALA A 126 9.46 13.19 -23.40
C ALA A 126 10.26 14.05 -22.41
N GLU A 127 10.63 15.27 -22.81
CA GLU A 127 11.36 16.23 -21.97
C GLU A 127 10.52 16.66 -20.75
N LYS A 128 9.23 16.95 -20.96
CA LYS A 128 8.33 17.31 -19.87
C LYS A 128 8.08 16.12 -18.93
N ALA A 129 7.92 14.90 -19.44
CA ALA A 129 7.82 13.70 -18.63
C ALA A 129 9.07 13.48 -17.75
N ALA A 130 10.27 13.64 -18.33
CA ALA A 130 11.52 13.54 -17.57
C ALA A 130 11.61 14.58 -16.44
N ARG A 131 11.17 15.83 -16.70
CA ARG A 131 11.06 16.87 -15.66
C ARG A 131 10.06 16.51 -14.57
N LEU A 132 8.88 16.01 -14.94
CA LEU A 132 7.86 15.58 -13.96
C LEU A 132 8.33 14.39 -13.12
N LEU A 133 9.04 13.42 -13.71
CA LEU A 133 9.65 12.31 -12.97
C LEU A 133 10.72 12.79 -11.97
N ALA A 134 11.55 13.76 -12.37
CA ALA A 134 12.52 14.37 -11.48
C ALA A 134 11.85 15.14 -10.34
N GLN A 135 10.79 15.90 -10.65
CA GLN A 135 9.99 16.62 -9.66
C GLN A 135 9.31 15.65 -8.68
N ALA A 136 8.65 14.60 -9.17
CA ALA A 136 8.00 13.59 -8.33
C ALA A 136 8.99 12.93 -7.35
N ARG A 137 10.23 12.66 -7.77
CA ARG A 137 11.29 12.16 -6.89
C ARG A 137 11.74 13.17 -5.84
N ALA A 138 11.72 14.46 -6.15
CA ALA A 138 12.03 15.50 -5.19
C ALA A 138 10.91 15.65 -4.15
N GLU A 139 9.66 15.75 -4.60
CA GLU A 139 8.49 15.82 -3.71
C GLU A 139 8.36 14.56 -2.85
N GLN A 140 8.65 13.36 -3.38
CA GLN A 140 8.63 12.12 -2.59
C GLN A 140 9.59 12.18 -1.39
N LYS A 141 10.78 12.79 -1.56
CA LYS A 141 11.72 12.94 -0.45
C LYS A 141 11.17 13.85 0.63
N GLU A 142 10.51 14.93 0.23
CA GLU A 142 9.93 15.89 1.18
C GLU A 142 8.70 15.30 1.89
N ILE A 143 7.81 14.62 1.17
CA ILE A 143 6.70 13.84 1.74
C ILE A 143 7.22 12.80 2.73
N ASN A 144 8.26 12.04 2.39
CA ASN A 144 8.85 11.05 3.30
C ASN A 144 9.44 11.69 4.57
N ARG A 145 10.10 12.86 4.44
CA ARG A 145 10.61 13.61 5.59
C ARG A 145 9.49 14.07 6.51
N LEU A 146 8.41 14.60 5.94
CA LEU A 146 7.24 15.08 6.68
C LEU A 146 6.45 13.93 7.33
N LEU A 147 6.30 12.79 6.64
CA LEU A 147 5.68 11.58 7.18
C LEU A 147 6.47 11.02 8.37
N THR A 148 7.81 11.00 8.27
CA THR A 148 8.68 10.62 9.39
C THR A 148 8.47 11.55 10.58
N ALA A 149 8.39 12.86 10.35
CA ALA A 149 8.16 13.83 11.42
C ALA A 149 6.81 13.64 12.14
N VAL A 150 5.76 13.19 11.43
CA VAL A 150 4.48 12.80 12.06
C VAL A 150 4.68 11.58 12.95
N GLY A 151 5.35 10.53 12.44
CA GLY A 151 5.65 9.33 13.21
C GLY A 151 6.50 9.61 14.46
N ASP A 152 7.48 10.50 14.34
CA ASP A 152 8.34 10.93 15.45
C ASP A 152 7.56 11.73 16.51
N ALA A 153 6.69 12.65 16.08
CA ALA A 153 5.85 13.43 16.99
C ALA A 153 4.86 12.54 17.78
N ASP A 154 4.25 11.57 17.10
CA ASP A 154 3.38 10.56 17.71
C ASP A 154 4.14 9.71 18.73
N ASN A 155 5.27 9.11 18.34
CA ASN A 155 6.09 8.27 19.22
C ASN A 155 6.60 9.06 20.44
N ALA A 156 7.13 10.27 20.24
CA ALA A 156 7.65 11.10 21.33
C ALA A 156 6.55 11.53 22.32
N THR A 157 5.32 11.72 21.82
CA THR A 157 4.16 12.00 22.67
C THR A 157 3.79 10.80 23.51
N ALA A 158 3.68 9.61 22.90
CA ALA A 158 3.41 8.37 23.61
C ALA A 158 4.47 8.09 24.69
N GLU A 159 5.76 8.20 24.35
CA GLU A 159 6.87 8.05 25.29
C GLU A 159 6.79 9.05 26.45
N SER A 160 6.44 10.31 26.17
CA SER A 160 6.30 11.34 27.22
C SER A 160 5.14 11.03 28.18
N VAL A 161 4.01 10.54 27.66
CA VAL A 161 2.87 10.11 28.49
C VAL A 161 3.25 8.90 29.33
N HIS A 162 3.91 7.90 28.75
CA HIS A 162 4.37 6.73 29.48
C HIS A 162 5.38 7.08 30.57
N ALA A 163 6.37 7.92 30.28
CA ALA A 163 7.35 8.37 31.26
C ALA A 163 6.70 9.12 32.43
N ALA A 164 5.69 9.96 32.15
CA ALA A 164 4.93 10.63 33.20
C ALA A 164 4.11 9.64 34.05
N ALA A 165 3.52 8.62 33.42
CA ALA A 165 2.70 7.60 34.09
C ALA A 165 3.53 6.57 34.87
N GLN A 166 4.78 6.28 34.49
CA GLN A 166 5.64 5.34 35.23
C GLN A 166 5.82 5.72 36.71
N ASN A 167 5.86 7.03 37.00
CA ASN A 167 5.92 7.53 38.37
C ASN A 167 4.66 7.21 39.21
N LEU A 168 3.54 6.87 38.55
CA LEU A 168 2.30 6.40 39.17
C LEU A 168 2.25 4.88 39.35
N GLY A 169 3.34 4.17 39.04
CA GLY A 169 3.36 2.70 39.01
C GLY A 169 2.70 2.10 37.76
N PHE A 170 2.42 2.91 36.74
CA PHE A 170 1.96 2.39 35.45
C PHE A 170 3.12 1.70 34.72
N ALA A 171 2.89 0.46 34.31
CA ALA A 171 3.79 -0.29 33.44
C ALA A 171 2.99 -0.80 32.24
N LEU A 172 3.53 -0.57 31.04
CA LEU A 172 2.99 -1.24 29.84
C LEU A 172 3.24 -2.75 29.96
N PRO A 173 2.29 -3.59 29.49
CA PRO A 173 2.52 -5.00 29.35
C PRO A 173 3.75 -5.27 28.47
N GLY A 174 4.56 -6.25 28.85
CA GLY A 174 5.70 -6.67 28.05
C GLY A 174 5.25 -7.20 26.67
N PRO A 175 6.11 -7.14 25.64
CA PRO A 175 5.78 -7.61 24.29
C PRO A 175 5.49 -9.12 24.21
N SER A 176 5.86 -9.89 25.23
CA SER A 176 5.57 -11.32 25.37
C SER A 176 4.40 -11.61 26.32
N GLU A 177 3.78 -10.60 26.91
CA GLU A 177 2.63 -10.75 27.79
C GLU A 177 1.33 -10.77 26.98
N LEU A 178 0.33 -11.53 27.43
CA LEU A 178 -0.94 -11.72 26.71
C LEU A 178 -1.59 -10.41 26.23
N PRO A 179 -1.63 -9.31 27.01
CA PRO A 179 -2.15 -8.04 26.51
C PRO A 179 -1.29 -7.44 25.39
N GLY A 180 0.05 -7.58 25.45
CA GLY A 180 0.95 -7.12 24.39
C GLY A 180 0.90 -7.95 23.10
N LEU A 181 0.39 -9.18 23.17
CA LEU A 181 0.19 -10.08 22.02
C LEU A 181 -1.18 -9.94 21.36
N ASP A 182 -2.16 -9.36 22.05
CA ASP A 182 -3.50 -9.12 21.53
C ASP A 182 -3.62 -7.67 21.00
N PRO A 183 -3.71 -7.46 19.67
CA PRO A 183 -3.88 -6.14 19.08
C PRO A 183 -5.19 -5.45 19.52
N ALA A 184 -6.21 -6.23 19.91
CA ALA A 184 -7.49 -5.69 20.35
C ALA A 184 -7.48 -5.17 21.80
N SER A 185 -6.43 -5.48 22.57
CA SER A 185 -6.30 -5.04 23.96
C SER A 185 -5.99 -3.55 24.09
N GLY A 186 -5.55 -2.90 23.00
CA GLY A 186 -5.03 -1.53 23.01
C GLY A 186 -3.65 -1.38 23.67
N ALA A 187 -3.04 -2.47 24.14
CA ALA A 187 -1.71 -2.45 24.76
C ALA A 187 -0.57 -2.69 23.76
N ALA A 188 -0.88 -3.27 22.59
CA ALA A 188 0.08 -3.40 21.50
C ALA A 188 0.18 -2.10 20.69
N ARG A 189 1.40 -1.72 20.33
CA ARG A 189 1.63 -0.58 19.42
C ARG A 189 0.99 -0.90 18.06
N PRO A 190 0.19 0.02 17.48
CA PRO A 190 -0.33 -0.14 16.14
C PRO A 190 0.80 -0.29 15.11
N ALA A 191 0.63 -1.21 14.17
CA ALA A 191 1.51 -1.34 13.02
C ALA A 191 1.30 -0.16 12.05
N ASP A 192 2.32 0.14 11.24
CA ASP A 192 2.23 1.19 10.23
C ASP A 192 1.21 0.82 9.14
N GLU A 193 0.41 1.80 8.72
CA GLU A 193 -0.62 1.62 7.67
C GLU A 193 -0.04 1.82 6.25
N VAL A 194 1.16 2.37 6.17
CA VAL A 194 1.83 2.76 4.93
C VAL A 194 3.28 2.30 4.93
N PRO A 195 3.93 2.18 3.75
CA PRO A 195 5.34 1.82 3.68
C PRO A 195 6.23 2.78 4.48
N ASP A 196 7.05 2.25 5.38
CA ASP A 196 7.95 3.06 6.20
C ASP A 196 9.15 3.57 5.38
N PRO A 197 9.25 4.90 5.12
CA PRO A 197 10.33 5.46 4.32
C PRO A 197 11.70 5.40 5.01
N MET A 198 11.74 5.06 6.30
CA MET A 198 12.98 4.85 7.06
C MET A 198 13.57 3.45 6.86
N THR A 199 12.81 2.54 6.23
CA THR A 199 13.26 1.18 5.94
C THR A 199 13.51 0.97 4.45
N LEU A 200 14.46 0.10 4.13
CA LEU A 200 14.70 -0.30 2.74
C LEU A 200 13.44 -0.92 2.10
N ASN A 201 12.71 -1.74 2.86
CA ASN A 201 11.50 -2.38 2.37
C ASN A 201 10.39 -1.36 2.04
N GLY A 202 10.19 -0.35 2.89
CA GLY A 202 9.19 0.68 2.60
C GLY A 202 9.56 1.54 1.39
N LEU A 203 10.84 1.90 1.23
CA LEU A 203 11.32 2.61 0.04
C LEU A 203 11.12 1.80 -1.26
N ILE A 204 11.31 0.49 -1.20
CA ILE A 204 11.05 -0.44 -2.31
C ILE A 204 9.55 -0.44 -2.65
N GLN A 205 8.69 -0.63 -1.66
CA GLN A 205 7.24 -0.65 -1.86
C GLN A 205 6.72 0.65 -2.50
N GLN A 206 7.20 1.82 -2.04
CA GLN A 206 6.89 3.11 -2.67
C GLN A 206 7.39 3.18 -4.11
N GLY A 207 8.59 2.62 -4.38
CA GLY A 207 9.16 2.53 -5.71
C GLY A 207 8.30 1.72 -6.67
N VAL A 208 7.83 0.55 -6.24
CA VAL A 208 6.95 -0.32 -7.04
C VAL A 208 5.66 0.39 -7.44
N VAL A 209 5.00 1.07 -6.49
CA VAL A 209 3.74 1.81 -6.76
C VAL A 209 3.97 2.89 -7.82
N ARG A 210 5.05 3.66 -7.69
CA ARG A 210 5.38 4.71 -8.65
C ARG A 210 5.74 4.16 -10.02
N ASP A 211 6.62 3.17 -10.05
CA ASP A 211 7.13 2.61 -11.30
C ASP A 211 5.97 1.97 -12.08
N ASN A 212 5.06 1.28 -11.37
CA ASN A 212 3.81 0.78 -11.94
C ASN A 212 2.95 1.91 -12.55
N ASP A 213 2.65 2.95 -11.78
CA ASP A 213 1.81 4.06 -12.26
C ASP A 213 2.41 4.72 -13.51
N THR A 214 3.74 4.90 -13.55
CA THR A 214 4.41 5.51 -14.69
C THR A 214 4.49 4.61 -15.93
N ALA A 215 4.55 3.29 -15.75
CA ALA A 215 4.50 2.31 -16.83
C ALA A 215 3.10 2.16 -17.45
N GLN A 216 2.07 2.68 -16.77
CA GLN A 216 0.68 2.65 -17.27
C GLN A 216 0.18 4.01 -17.74
N THR A 217 0.80 5.10 -17.30
CA THR A 217 0.32 6.44 -17.62
C THR A 217 0.78 6.80 -19.03
N VAL A 218 -0.17 7.05 -19.92
CA VAL A 218 0.13 7.26 -21.34
C VAL A 218 0.61 8.70 -21.55
N ARG A 219 1.88 8.83 -21.94
CA ARG A 219 2.51 10.12 -22.25
C ARG A 219 2.14 10.59 -23.65
N GLU A 220 2.21 9.70 -24.63
CA GLU A 220 2.09 10.00 -26.06
C GLU A 220 1.41 8.85 -26.79
N SER A 221 0.65 9.16 -27.84
CA SER A 221 0.04 8.16 -28.71
C SER A 221 0.21 8.56 -30.16
N ARG A 222 0.60 7.61 -31.00
CA ARG A 222 0.68 7.75 -32.45
C ARG A 222 -0.18 6.69 -33.10
N GLU A 223 -1.00 7.07 -34.07
CA GLU A 223 -1.83 6.16 -34.85
C GLU A 223 -1.61 6.43 -36.34
N TRP A 224 -1.51 5.38 -37.15
CA TRP A 224 -1.39 5.48 -38.60
C TRP A 224 -1.93 4.23 -39.31
N VAL A 225 -2.30 4.38 -40.58
CA VAL A 225 -2.70 3.27 -41.45
C VAL A 225 -1.54 2.97 -42.40
N THR A 226 -1.21 1.70 -42.55
CA THR A 226 -0.17 1.20 -43.45
C THR A 226 -0.67 1.08 -44.89
N GLU A 227 0.23 0.92 -45.86
CA GLU A 227 -0.13 0.82 -47.29
C GLU A 227 -1.05 -0.38 -47.59
N ASP A 228 -0.93 -1.45 -46.80
CA ASP A 228 -1.76 -2.65 -46.84
C ASP A 228 -3.05 -2.54 -46.01
N GLY A 229 -3.38 -1.35 -45.52
CA GLY A 229 -4.66 -1.07 -44.84
C GLY A 229 -4.71 -1.44 -43.36
N GLN A 230 -3.60 -1.91 -42.76
CA GLN A 230 -3.55 -2.23 -41.33
C GLN A 230 -3.46 -0.96 -40.49
N VAL A 231 -4.22 -0.92 -39.39
CA VAL A 231 -4.13 0.16 -38.40
C VAL A 231 -3.00 -0.17 -37.43
N ARG A 232 -2.12 0.79 -37.18
CA ARG A 232 -1.04 0.69 -36.20
C ARG A 232 -1.13 1.81 -35.20
N LYS A 233 -0.91 1.47 -33.94
CA LYS A 233 -0.93 2.40 -32.81
C LYS A 233 0.26 2.16 -31.92
N THR A 234 0.94 3.22 -31.51
CA THR A 234 1.99 3.17 -30.51
C THR A 234 1.59 4.04 -29.34
N LEU A 235 1.50 3.46 -28.15
CA LEU A 235 1.32 4.16 -26.89
C LEU A 235 2.66 4.22 -26.18
N THR A 236 3.19 5.42 -25.93
CA THR A 236 4.41 5.59 -25.14
C THR A 236 4.02 6.06 -23.74
N MET A 237 4.57 5.40 -22.73
CA MET A 237 4.26 5.61 -21.33
C MET A 237 5.18 6.67 -20.71
N MET A 238 4.86 7.10 -19.48
CA MET A 238 5.62 8.15 -18.77
C MET A 238 7.05 7.72 -18.43
N ASP A 239 7.27 6.43 -18.18
CA ASP A 239 8.60 5.86 -17.92
C ASP A 239 9.44 5.60 -19.19
N GLY A 240 8.83 5.77 -20.38
CA GLY A 240 9.43 5.52 -21.68
C GLY A 240 9.18 4.13 -22.25
N SER A 241 8.50 3.23 -21.53
CA SER A 241 8.02 1.97 -22.09
C SER A 241 6.98 2.23 -23.18
N ARG A 242 6.71 1.24 -24.04
CA ARG A 242 5.72 1.41 -25.11
C ARG A 242 4.93 0.16 -25.41
N HIS A 243 3.70 0.37 -25.85
CA HIS A 243 2.86 -0.65 -26.47
C HIS A 243 2.80 -0.38 -27.97
N GLU A 244 3.11 -1.38 -28.76
CA GLU A 244 2.90 -1.38 -30.20
C GLU A 244 1.69 -2.26 -30.48
N ILE A 245 0.64 -1.66 -31.03
CA ILE A 245 -0.64 -2.30 -31.27
C ILE A 245 -0.89 -2.33 -32.77
N TYR A 246 -1.31 -3.48 -33.26
CA TYR A 246 -1.45 -3.80 -34.67
C TYR A 246 -2.83 -4.41 -34.87
N GLU A 247 -3.61 -3.86 -35.80
CA GLU A 247 -4.93 -4.38 -36.16
C GLU A 247 -4.96 -4.73 -37.65
N TRP A 248 -5.44 -5.94 -37.96
CA TRP A 248 -5.54 -6.39 -39.35
C TRP A 248 -6.68 -7.39 -39.56
N ASN A 249 -6.95 -7.67 -40.84
CA ASN A 249 -7.90 -8.66 -41.34
C ASN A 249 -9.38 -8.35 -41.01
N ASP A 250 -10.08 -7.72 -41.95
CA ASP A 250 -11.51 -7.36 -41.80
C ASP A 250 -12.44 -8.57 -41.63
N PHE A 251 -12.08 -9.74 -42.16
CA PHE A 251 -12.94 -10.93 -42.17
C PHE A 251 -12.79 -11.78 -40.90
N ALA A 252 -11.58 -11.83 -40.33
CA ALA A 252 -11.31 -12.42 -39.02
C ALA A 252 -10.41 -11.47 -38.22
N PRO A 253 -10.99 -10.42 -37.60
CA PRO A 253 -10.25 -9.35 -36.95
C PRO A 253 -9.18 -9.87 -36.00
N CYS A 254 -7.96 -9.43 -36.24
CA CYS A 254 -6.82 -9.70 -35.41
C CYS A 254 -6.34 -8.41 -34.75
N VAL A 255 -5.97 -8.51 -33.48
CA VAL A 255 -5.29 -7.45 -32.75
C VAL A 255 -4.09 -8.04 -32.05
N GLU A 256 -2.94 -7.41 -32.20
CA GLU A 256 -1.74 -7.72 -31.42
C GLU A 256 -1.35 -6.50 -30.58
N ASP A 257 -0.80 -6.72 -29.39
CA ASP A 257 -0.19 -5.71 -28.52
C ASP A 257 1.14 -6.24 -27.99
N THR A 258 2.24 -5.65 -28.46
CA THR A 258 3.58 -5.95 -27.96
C THR A 258 4.02 -4.85 -27.02
N TYR A 259 4.25 -5.24 -25.76
CA TYR A 259 4.77 -4.38 -24.72
C TYR A 259 6.30 -4.44 -24.68
N TYR A 260 6.93 -3.28 -24.79
CA TYR A 260 8.38 -3.08 -24.67
C TYR A 260 8.72 -2.25 -23.44
N ASP A 261 9.78 -2.61 -22.73
CA ASP A 261 10.32 -1.81 -21.65
C ASP A 261 10.95 -0.49 -22.16
N LYS A 262 11.35 0.38 -21.23
CA LYS A 262 12.04 1.64 -21.54
C LYS A 262 13.39 1.49 -22.25
N HIS A 263 13.95 0.28 -22.29
CA HIS A 263 15.20 -0.07 -22.97
C HIS A 263 14.96 -0.69 -24.35
N GLY A 264 13.70 -0.92 -24.72
CA GLY A 264 13.30 -1.53 -25.98
C GLY A 264 13.34 -3.06 -25.98
N ASN A 265 13.48 -3.70 -24.83
CA ASN A 265 13.33 -5.15 -24.72
C ASN A 265 11.85 -5.51 -24.73
N GLU A 266 11.48 -6.55 -25.48
CA GLU A 266 10.13 -7.10 -25.43
C GLU A 266 9.88 -7.70 -24.05
N VAL A 267 8.71 -7.39 -23.50
CA VAL A 267 8.26 -7.83 -22.18
C VAL A 267 7.15 -8.88 -22.34
N SER A 268 6.18 -8.60 -23.21
CA SER A 268 5.14 -9.56 -23.61
C SER A 268 4.53 -9.18 -24.96
N SER A 269 4.06 -10.16 -25.72
CA SER A 269 3.17 -9.97 -26.87
C SER A 269 1.82 -10.63 -26.60
N THR A 270 0.73 -9.89 -26.81
CA THR A 270 -0.63 -10.43 -26.75
C THR A 270 -1.22 -10.43 -28.14
N PHE A 271 -1.75 -11.57 -28.57
CA PHE A 271 -2.47 -11.72 -29.82
C PHE A 271 -3.91 -12.14 -29.55
N SER A 272 -4.86 -11.45 -30.16
CA SER A 272 -6.29 -11.75 -30.11
C SER A 272 -6.84 -11.89 -31.52
N GLN A 273 -7.69 -12.90 -31.73
CA GLN A 273 -8.36 -13.13 -33.00
C GLN A 273 -9.84 -13.43 -32.79
N ASP A 274 -10.70 -12.67 -33.47
CA ASP A 274 -12.13 -12.90 -33.53
C ASP A 274 -12.50 -13.59 -34.85
N ARG A 275 -12.86 -14.87 -34.79
CA ARG A 275 -13.33 -15.66 -35.94
C ARG A 275 -14.84 -15.87 -35.92
N THR A 276 -15.59 -15.01 -35.22
CA THR A 276 -17.06 -15.10 -35.14
C THR A 276 -17.71 -15.19 -36.53
N ASN A 277 -17.17 -14.47 -37.52
CA ASN A 277 -17.69 -14.46 -38.90
C ASN A 277 -17.20 -15.63 -39.78
N TYR A 278 -16.31 -16.49 -39.28
CA TYR A 278 -15.74 -17.62 -40.04
C TYR A 278 -16.17 -18.97 -39.48
N ASP A 279 -15.73 -19.31 -38.26
CA ASP A 279 -16.02 -20.59 -37.60
C ASP A 279 -16.70 -20.43 -36.24
N GLY A 280 -16.96 -19.19 -35.81
CA GLY A 280 -17.59 -18.89 -34.53
C GLY A 280 -16.64 -18.89 -33.33
N THR A 281 -15.33 -19.12 -33.54
CA THR A 281 -14.36 -19.21 -32.45
C THR A 281 -13.72 -17.86 -32.13
N LYS A 282 -13.16 -17.75 -30.92
CA LYS A 282 -12.32 -16.63 -30.51
C LYS A 282 -11.07 -17.15 -29.82
N TYR A 283 -9.96 -16.45 -30.00
CA TYR A 283 -8.66 -16.87 -29.49
C TYR A 283 -7.91 -15.67 -28.91
N THR A 284 -7.26 -15.86 -27.76
CA THR A 284 -6.27 -14.93 -27.21
C THR A 284 -5.06 -15.72 -26.75
N SER A 285 -3.85 -15.25 -27.08
CA SER A 285 -2.60 -15.75 -26.53
C SER A 285 -1.73 -14.62 -26.00
N ILE A 286 -1.01 -14.87 -24.92
CA ILE A 286 0.03 -13.99 -24.39
C ILE A 286 1.34 -14.77 -24.37
N SER A 287 2.36 -14.25 -25.03
CA SER A 287 3.73 -14.75 -24.94
C SER A 287 4.57 -13.81 -24.09
N PHE A 288 5.39 -14.38 -23.22
CA PHE A 288 6.30 -13.64 -22.36
C PHE A 288 7.76 -13.84 -22.78
N ALA A 289 8.61 -12.88 -22.43
CA ALA A 289 10.04 -12.91 -22.77
C ALA A 289 10.79 -14.12 -22.19
N ASP A 290 10.28 -14.73 -21.12
CA ASP A 290 10.85 -15.93 -20.49
C ASP A 290 10.46 -17.24 -21.21
N GLY A 291 9.57 -17.17 -22.21
CA GLY A 291 9.03 -18.32 -22.93
C GLY A 291 7.74 -18.90 -22.34
N THR A 292 7.17 -18.28 -21.30
CA THR A 292 5.84 -18.63 -20.79
C THR A 292 4.76 -18.18 -21.79
N GLU A 293 3.72 -18.99 -21.96
CA GLU A 293 2.58 -18.69 -22.82
C GLU A 293 1.25 -18.91 -22.08
N VAL A 294 0.32 -17.97 -22.22
CA VAL A 294 -1.07 -18.12 -21.78
C VAL A 294 -1.96 -18.17 -23.01
N THR A 295 -2.80 -19.20 -23.13
CA THR A 295 -3.74 -19.32 -24.25
C THR A 295 -5.16 -19.45 -23.75
N MET A 296 -6.10 -18.84 -24.46
CA MET A 296 -7.53 -18.85 -24.16
C MET A 296 -8.32 -18.98 -25.45
N THR A 297 -9.34 -19.83 -25.45
CA THR A 297 -10.21 -20.07 -26.61
C THR A 297 -11.66 -20.06 -26.16
N GLN A 298 -12.53 -19.44 -26.96
CA GLN A 298 -13.98 -19.61 -26.87
C GLN A 298 -14.48 -20.32 -28.12
N THR A 299 -15.24 -21.40 -27.94
CA THR A 299 -15.90 -22.12 -29.03
C THR A 299 -17.27 -21.51 -29.36
N PRO A 300 -17.88 -21.86 -30.51
CA PRO A 300 -19.12 -21.22 -30.99
C PRO A 300 -20.34 -21.41 -30.08
N ASP A 301 -20.33 -22.47 -29.28
CA ASP A 301 -21.31 -22.79 -28.23
C ASP A 301 -21.09 -21.97 -26.94
N GLY A 302 -20.09 -21.07 -26.92
CA GLY A 302 -19.79 -20.17 -25.82
C GLY A 302 -18.87 -20.77 -24.76
N LYS A 303 -18.43 -22.02 -24.90
CA LYS A 303 -17.53 -22.67 -23.95
C LYS A 303 -16.13 -22.05 -24.01
N THR A 304 -15.63 -21.62 -22.85
CA THR A 304 -14.29 -21.05 -22.70
C THR A 304 -13.31 -22.08 -22.15
N THR A 305 -12.10 -22.07 -22.67
CA THR A 305 -10.98 -22.89 -22.17
C THR A 305 -9.72 -22.05 -22.18
N GLY A 306 -8.76 -22.36 -21.32
CA GLY A 306 -7.45 -21.75 -21.40
C GLY A 306 -6.44 -22.47 -20.52
N GLY A 307 -5.17 -22.13 -20.71
CA GLY A 307 -4.08 -22.72 -19.95
C GLY A 307 -2.83 -21.87 -19.99
N VAL A 308 -1.93 -22.16 -19.07
CA VAL A 308 -0.61 -21.57 -18.95
C VAL A 308 0.41 -22.66 -19.24
N THR A 309 1.30 -22.40 -20.18
CA THR A 309 2.46 -23.24 -20.50
C THR A 309 3.70 -22.50 -20.04
N ALA A 310 4.43 -23.06 -19.07
CA ALA A 310 5.70 -22.50 -18.61
C ALA A 310 6.80 -22.73 -19.64
N ALA A 311 7.88 -21.95 -19.54
CA ALA A 311 9.06 -22.06 -20.40
C ALA A 311 9.70 -23.46 -20.45
N ASP A 312 9.53 -24.26 -19.40
CA ASP A 312 10.01 -25.65 -19.33
C ASP A 312 9.03 -26.68 -19.91
N GLY A 313 7.92 -26.22 -20.51
CA GLY A 313 6.91 -27.05 -21.16
C GLY A 313 5.84 -27.60 -20.23
N ARG A 314 5.88 -27.32 -18.92
CA ARG A 314 4.80 -27.71 -18.00
C ARG A 314 3.54 -26.89 -18.29
N HIS A 315 2.40 -27.58 -18.34
CA HIS A 315 1.11 -26.97 -18.65
C HIS A 315 0.15 -27.06 -17.46
N GLY A 316 -0.53 -25.95 -17.15
CA GLY A 316 -1.64 -25.89 -16.21
C GLY A 316 -2.89 -25.34 -16.89
N VAL A 317 -4.05 -25.86 -16.51
CA VAL A 317 -5.35 -25.42 -17.04
C VAL A 317 -5.87 -24.26 -16.21
N LEU A 318 -6.44 -23.24 -16.86
CA LEU A 318 -7.10 -22.14 -16.18
C LEU A 318 -8.43 -22.61 -15.57
N PRO A 319 -8.72 -22.27 -14.31
CA PRO A 319 -9.99 -22.62 -13.67
C PRO A 319 -11.17 -21.92 -14.36
N ASP A 320 -12.35 -22.54 -14.36
CA ASP A 320 -13.56 -21.98 -14.99
C ASP A 320 -13.94 -20.62 -14.35
N GLU A 321 -13.67 -20.47 -13.05
CA GLU A 321 -13.88 -19.24 -12.29
C GLU A 321 -13.16 -18.04 -12.91
N PHE A 322 -12.00 -18.24 -13.55
CA PHE A 322 -11.24 -17.18 -14.21
C PHE A 322 -12.06 -16.50 -15.34
N PHE A 323 -12.82 -17.28 -16.11
CA PHE A 323 -13.60 -16.76 -17.24
C PHE A 323 -14.92 -16.11 -16.82
N THR A 324 -15.32 -16.30 -15.57
CA THR A 324 -16.53 -15.72 -14.98
C THR A 324 -16.23 -14.63 -13.96
N HIS A 325 -14.96 -14.46 -13.59
CA HIS A 325 -14.51 -13.42 -12.68
C HIS A 325 -14.73 -12.05 -13.34
N PRO A 326 -15.34 -11.07 -12.64
CA PRO A 326 -15.33 -9.70 -13.14
C PRO A 326 -13.88 -9.27 -13.31
N MET A 327 -13.45 -8.99 -14.55
CA MET A 327 -12.12 -8.44 -14.81
C MET A 327 -12.04 -7.12 -14.04
N LEU A 328 -11.23 -7.10 -12.99
CA LEU A 328 -11.06 -5.91 -12.17
C LEU A 328 -10.28 -4.87 -12.99
N THR A 329 -10.86 -3.68 -13.08
CA THR A 329 -10.10 -2.42 -13.12
C THR A 329 -9.16 -2.47 -11.92
N THR A 330 -7.91 -2.92 -12.11
CA THR A 330 -6.99 -3.08 -10.97
C THR A 330 -6.68 -1.70 -10.38
N VAL A 331 -6.49 -1.70 -9.06
CA VAL A 331 -6.12 -0.59 -8.16
C VAL A 331 -5.44 0.57 -8.90
N GLY A 332 -6.14 1.71 -8.98
CA GLY A 332 -5.61 2.95 -9.59
C GLY A 332 -6.25 3.40 -10.90
N GLY A 333 -7.30 2.71 -11.38
CA GLY A 333 -8.11 3.15 -12.53
C GLY A 333 -7.49 2.89 -13.91
N ALA A 334 -6.65 1.86 -14.03
CA ALA A 334 -6.03 1.50 -15.30
C ALA A 334 -7.03 0.82 -16.25
N LEU A 335 -7.20 1.39 -17.45
CA LEU A 335 -7.86 0.69 -18.56
C LEU A 335 -6.94 -0.46 -18.99
N THR A 336 -7.33 -1.70 -18.69
CA THR A 336 -6.58 -2.90 -19.12
C THR A 336 -6.70 -3.16 -20.62
N GLY A 337 -7.53 -2.38 -21.33
CA GLY A 337 -7.93 -2.64 -22.71
C GLY A 337 -8.95 -3.77 -22.87
N LEU A 338 -9.32 -4.46 -21.77
CA LEU A 338 -10.17 -5.65 -21.76
C LEU A 338 -11.60 -5.40 -21.23
N GLU A 339 -11.91 -4.17 -20.81
CA GLU A 339 -13.06 -3.85 -19.95
C GLU A 339 -14.44 -4.06 -20.59
N GLU A 340 -14.55 -4.08 -21.91
CA GLU A 340 -15.83 -4.31 -22.59
C GLU A 340 -16.13 -5.79 -22.86
N GLN A 341 -15.16 -6.70 -22.68
CA GLN A 341 -15.28 -8.08 -23.20
C GLN A 341 -15.57 -9.18 -22.18
N ALA A 342 -15.31 -8.94 -20.89
CA ALA A 342 -15.63 -9.88 -19.81
C ALA A 342 -17.14 -10.19 -19.67
N LYS A 343 -18.01 -9.39 -20.30
CA LYS A 343 -19.46 -9.66 -20.35
C LYS A 343 -19.87 -10.65 -21.46
N ARG A 344 -18.92 -11.17 -22.28
CA ARG A 344 -19.21 -11.96 -23.50
C ARG A 344 -18.29 -13.17 -23.76
N GLY A 345 -17.35 -13.54 -22.88
CA GLY A 345 -16.45 -14.67 -23.11
C GLY A 345 -15.02 -14.47 -22.59
N ILE A 346 -14.02 -14.99 -23.32
CA ILE A 346 -12.59 -14.78 -23.00
C ILE A 346 -12.22 -13.29 -23.12
N PRO A 347 -11.25 -12.79 -22.33
CA PRO A 347 -10.70 -11.46 -22.54
C PRO A 347 -9.98 -11.39 -23.90
N MET A 348 -10.27 -10.37 -24.71
CA MET A 348 -9.54 -10.11 -25.95
C MET A 348 -9.26 -8.62 -26.12
N LEU A 349 -8.32 -8.32 -27.02
CA LEU A 349 -8.26 -7.01 -27.64
C LEU A 349 -9.16 -7.01 -28.87
N SER A 350 -9.89 -5.90 -29.05
CA SER A 350 -10.73 -5.67 -30.24
C SER A 350 -10.39 -4.32 -30.87
N PRO A 351 -10.64 -4.13 -32.18
CA PRO A 351 -10.48 -2.82 -32.83
C PRO A 351 -11.18 -1.67 -32.10
N GLN A 352 -12.39 -1.92 -31.58
CA GLN A 352 -13.16 -0.94 -30.79
C GLN A 352 -12.46 -0.59 -29.46
N SER A 353 -11.89 -1.59 -28.78
CA SER A 353 -11.11 -1.38 -27.57
C SER A 353 -9.89 -0.50 -27.85
N VAL A 354 -9.21 -0.73 -28.97
CA VAL A 354 -8.00 0.00 -29.38
C VAL A 354 -8.31 1.44 -29.79
N GLU A 355 -9.44 1.73 -30.46
CA GLU A 355 -9.88 3.09 -30.79
C GLU A 355 -9.97 3.97 -29.52
N ASN A 356 -10.52 3.41 -28.44
CA ASN A 356 -10.64 4.10 -27.16
C ASN A 356 -9.29 4.34 -26.45
N LEU A 357 -8.26 3.52 -26.72
CA LEU A 357 -6.92 3.67 -26.11
C LEU A 357 -6.20 4.96 -26.52
N GLY A 358 -6.46 5.47 -27.73
CA GLY A 358 -5.88 6.75 -28.18
C GLY A 358 -6.28 7.93 -27.30
N LYS A 359 -7.41 7.82 -26.60
CA LYS A 359 -7.97 8.84 -25.69
C LYS A 359 -7.74 8.51 -24.21
N ALA A 360 -7.32 7.30 -23.91
CA ALA A 360 -7.06 6.84 -22.55
C ALA A 360 -5.88 7.60 -21.92
N ALA A 361 -6.02 7.99 -20.65
CA ALA A 361 -4.94 8.62 -19.89
C ALA A 361 -4.04 7.56 -19.22
N LYS A 362 -4.58 6.35 -18.98
CA LYS A 362 -3.87 5.18 -18.48
C LYS A 362 -4.17 3.96 -19.35
N TYR A 363 -3.16 3.13 -19.59
CA TYR A 363 -3.27 1.85 -20.26
C TYR A 363 -2.28 0.85 -19.66
N GLY A 364 -2.78 -0.29 -19.17
CA GLY A 364 -1.94 -1.34 -18.57
C GLY A 364 -1.67 -2.54 -19.47
N GLY A 365 -2.32 -2.61 -20.64
CA GLY A 365 -2.27 -3.78 -21.51
C GLY A 365 -3.10 -4.97 -21.01
N PRO A 366 -3.41 -5.92 -21.90
CA PRO A 366 -4.19 -7.11 -21.59
C PRO A 366 -3.42 -8.10 -20.69
N THR A 367 -2.10 -8.18 -20.85
CA THR A 367 -1.19 -8.96 -20.00
C THR A 367 -1.42 -8.68 -18.53
N LEU A 368 -1.56 -7.40 -18.18
CA LEU A 368 -1.79 -7.00 -16.80
C LEU A 368 -3.16 -7.42 -16.28
N GLY A 369 -4.22 -7.18 -17.07
CA GLY A 369 -5.58 -7.54 -16.65
C GLY A 369 -5.72 -9.04 -16.41
N ILE A 370 -5.10 -9.85 -17.27
CA ILE A 370 -5.07 -11.32 -17.14
C ILE A 370 -4.22 -11.76 -15.96
N ALA A 371 -3.06 -11.11 -15.72
CA ALA A 371 -2.28 -11.35 -14.52
C ALA A 371 -3.17 -11.16 -13.28
N THR A 372 -3.75 -9.97 -13.07
CA THR A 372 -4.64 -9.65 -11.92
C THR A 372 -5.72 -10.71 -11.71
N ALA A 373 -6.47 -11.04 -12.76
CA ALA A 373 -7.57 -12.00 -12.66
C ALA A 373 -7.12 -13.41 -12.24
N LEU A 374 -5.91 -13.85 -12.63
CA LEU A 374 -5.39 -15.15 -12.22
C LEU A 374 -5.11 -15.23 -10.71
N TYR A 375 -4.58 -14.18 -10.11
CA TYR A 375 -4.30 -14.19 -8.66
C TYR A 375 -5.57 -14.13 -7.83
N ASP A 376 -6.55 -13.31 -8.20
CA ASP A 376 -7.80 -13.26 -7.43
C ASP A 376 -8.51 -14.62 -7.44
N THR A 377 -8.39 -15.35 -8.55
CA THR A 377 -8.94 -16.69 -8.70
C THR A 377 -8.18 -17.73 -7.87
N VAL A 378 -6.85 -17.60 -7.72
CA VAL A 378 -6.01 -18.62 -7.07
C VAL A 378 -5.68 -18.32 -5.59
N THR A 379 -5.75 -17.06 -5.15
CA THR A 379 -5.55 -16.65 -3.73
C THR A 379 -6.82 -16.73 -2.89
N ALA A 380 -7.85 -17.38 -3.42
CA ALA A 380 -9.06 -17.65 -2.68
C ALA A 380 -8.85 -18.80 -1.67
N LYS A 381 -8.31 -18.45 -0.49
CA LYS A 381 -8.40 -19.13 0.81
C LYS A 381 -7.45 -20.34 1.04
N THR A 382 -6.36 -20.15 1.81
CA THR A 382 -5.77 -21.04 2.87
C THR A 382 -4.29 -20.68 3.18
N PHE A 383 -3.55 -21.45 4.02
CA PHE A 383 -2.10 -21.28 4.34
C PHE A 383 -1.18 -21.20 3.09
N HIS A 384 -1.71 -21.68 1.97
CA HIS A 384 -1.33 -21.43 0.58
C HIS A 384 -1.12 -19.93 0.24
N ASP A 385 -1.97 -19.06 0.77
CA ASP A 385 -1.95 -17.60 0.61
C ASP A 385 -0.67 -16.99 1.17
N ALA A 386 -0.05 -17.59 2.19
CA ALA A 386 1.21 -17.15 2.75
C ALA A 386 2.43 -17.52 1.87
N CYS A 387 2.37 -18.64 1.15
CA CYS A 387 3.41 -19.05 0.21
C CYS A 387 3.37 -18.19 -1.06
N VAL A 388 2.17 -17.92 -1.57
CA VAL A 388 1.95 -17.02 -2.71
C VAL A 388 2.36 -15.60 -2.33
N ALA A 389 1.96 -15.09 -1.16
CA ALA A 389 2.33 -13.76 -0.66
C ALA A 389 3.86 -13.60 -0.43
N ALA A 390 4.58 -14.66 -0.05
CA ALA A 390 6.03 -14.62 0.06
C ALA A 390 6.73 -14.49 -1.31
N ILE A 391 6.18 -15.13 -2.35
CA ILE A 391 6.71 -15.06 -3.72
C ILE A 391 6.33 -13.73 -4.38
N SER A 392 5.07 -13.30 -4.29
CA SER A 392 4.62 -11.99 -4.81
C SER A 392 5.20 -10.82 -4.02
N GLY A 393 5.42 -10.97 -2.71
CA GLY A 393 6.17 -10.02 -1.88
C GLY A 393 7.66 -9.96 -2.21
N SER A 394 8.28 -11.09 -2.60
CA SER A 394 9.68 -11.12 -3.04
C SER A 394 9.89 -10.50 -4.42
N ALA A 395 8.92 -10.61 -5.34
CA ALA A 395 9.00 -9.96 -6.65
C ALA A 395 8.94 -8.43 -6.58
N GLY A 396 8.27 -7.89 -5.56
CA GLY A 396 8.27 -6.45 -5.25
C GLY A 396 9.64 -5.89 -4.87
N ILE A 397 10.59 -6.73 -4.44
CA ILE A 397 11.95 -6.33 -4.00
C ILE A 397 12.97 -6.31 -5.15
N VAL A 398 12.60 -6.75 -6.36
CA VAL A 398 13.53 -7.32 -7.35
C VAL A 398 13.80 -6.37 -8.56
N GLY A 399 13.57 -5.07 -8.40
CA GLY A 399 13.69 -4.07 -9.48
C GLY A 399 15.09 -3.53 -9.78
N GLY A 400 16.13 -4.37 -9.91
CA GLY A 400 17.46 -3.90 -10.30
C GLY A 400 18.45 -5.00 -10.69
N TYR A 401 19.17 -4.79 -11.80
CA TYR A 401 20.24 -5.66 -12.30
C TYR A 401 21.17 -6.10 -11.16
N GLY A 402 21.11 -7.38 -10.78
CA GLY A 402 22.03 -8.03 -9.83
C GLY A 402 21.42 -8.73 -8.61
N SER A 403 20.09 -8.73 -8.40
CA SER A 403 19.48 -9.16 -7.13
C SER A 403 18.94 -10.60 -7.06
N GLY A 404 18.97 -11.38 -8.16
CA GLY A 404 18.49 -12.78 -8.16
C GLY A 404 19.17 -13.68 -7.11
N ALA A 405 20.43 -13.41 -6.78
CA ALA A 405 21.15 -14.14 -5.73
C ALA A 405 20.69 -13.78 -4.29
N ALA A 406 20.25 -12.54 -4.06
CA ALA A 406 19.77 -12.10 -2.75
C ALA A 406 18.37 -12.66 -2.45
N GLY A 407 17.48 -12.70 -3.44
CA GLY A 407 16.15 -13.34 -3.32
C GLY A 407 16.26 -14.85 -3.10
N ALA A 408 17.17 -15.51 -3.82
CA ALA A 408 17.48 -16.94 -3.63
C ALA A 408 18.00 -17.24 -2.20
N THR A 409 18.80 -16.33 -1.64
CA THR A 409 19.33 -16.44 -0.27
C THR A 409 18.23 -16.25 0.78
N ALA A 410 17.32 -15.28 0.60
CA ALA A 410 16.21 -15.03 1.51
C ALA A 410 15.23 -16.21 1.57
N ILE A 411 14.87 -16.81 0.43
CA ILE A 411 13.99 -17.98 0.38
C ILE A 411 14.67 -19.24 0.95
N SER A 412 15.98 -19.38 0.75
CA SER A 412 16.74 -20.43 1.40
C SER A 412 16.79 -20.25 2.93
N ALA A 413 16.88 -19.01 3.43
CA ALA A 413 16.84 -18.69 4.86
C ALA A 413 15.47 -18.92 5.51
N LEU A 414 14.38 -18.88 4.71
CA LEU A 414 13.03 -19.25 5.12
C LEU A 414 12.78 -20.78 5.08
N GLY A 415 13.82 -21.59 4.85
CA GLY A 415 13.72 -23.06 4.86
C GLY A 415 13.17 -23.66 3.58
N LEU A 416 13.17 -22.90 2.47
CA LEU A 416 12.58 -23.27 1.19
C LEU A 416 13.62 -23.31 0.04
N PRO A 417 14.79 -23.97 0.20
CA PRO A 417 15.92 -23.87 -0.72
C PRO A 417 15.64 -24.43 -2.13
N GLN A 418 14.65 -25.29 -2.29
CA GLN A 418 14.23 -25.83 -3.59
C GLN A 418 13.66 -24.78 -4.55
N PHE A 419 13.18 -23.64 -4.03
CA PHE A 419 12.61 -22.56 -4.82
C PHE A 419 13.62 -21.44 -5.14
N ALA A 420 14.84 -21.53 -4.61
CA ALA A 420 15.93 -20.57 -4.84
C ALA A 420 16.28 -20.37 -6.34
N PRO A 421 16.28 -21.39 -7.21
CA PRO A 421 16.56 -21.22 -8.65
C PRO A 421 15.46 -20.45 -9.40
N ILE A 422 14.20 -20.64 -9.01
CA ILE A 422 13.02 -19.98 -9.63
C ILE A 422 13.02 -18.49 -9.28
N VAL A 423 13.40 -18.17 -8.05
CA VAL A 423 13.53 -16.79 -7.57
C VAL A 423 14.77 -16.11 -8.15
N ALA A 424 15.85 -16.87 -8.39
CA ALA A 424 17.00 -16.38 -9.12
C ALA A 424 16.66 -16.03 -10.58
N ALA A 425 15.77 -16.78 -11.23
CA ALA A 425 15.29 -16.53 -12.60
C ALA A 425 14.29 -15.35 -12.68
N GLY A 426 13.42 -15.18 -11.67
CA GLY A 426 12.55 -13.98 -11.56
C GLY A 426 13.32 -12.67 -11.41
N GLY A 427 14.61 -12.73 -11.02
CA GLY A 427 15.50 -11.59 -10.87
C GLY A 427 16.05 -10.97 -12.15
N SER A 428 15.87 -11.61 -13.31
CA SER A 428 16.47 -11.15 -14.58
C SER A 428 15.52 -10.43 -15.54
N VAL A 429 14.25 -10.21 -15.18
CA VAL A 429 13.24 -9.72 -16.15
C VAL A 429 12.82 -8.28 -15.86
N ALA A 430 13.00 -7.42 -16.86
CA ALA A 430 12.49 -6.05 -16.87
C ALA A 430 10.95 -6.06 -16.92
N GLY A 431 10.29 -5.74 -15.79
CA GLY A 431 8.83 -5.67 -15.72
C GLY A 431 8.26 -6.10 -14.36
N THR A 432 8.71 -5.50 -13.26
CA THR A 432 8.76 -6.21 -11.96
C THR A 432 7.43 -6.51 -11.25
N TRP A 433 6.27 -5.98 -11.65
CA TRP A 433 5.03 -6.19 -10.86
C TRP A 433 4.03 -7.16 -11.49
N ALA A 434 3.73 -7.07 -12.79
CA ALA A 434 2.87 -8.05 -13.47
C ALA A 434 3.54 -9.45 -13.55
N PHE A 435 4.87 -9.50 -13.46
CA PHE A 435 5.67 -10.70 -13.70
C PHE A 435 6.03 -11.48 -12.44
N GLY A 436 6.14 -10.81 -11.29
CA GLY A 436 6.10 -11.48 -9.99
C GLY A 436 4.83 -12.30 -9.77
N TYR A 437 3.78 -11.92 -10.48
CA TYR A 437 2.41 -12.38 -10.32
C TYR A 437 2.08 -13.61 -11.17
N VAL A 438 2.51 -13.64 -12.44
CA VAL A 438 2.50 -14.86 -13.27
C VAL A 438 3.40 -15.94 -12.66
N GLY A 439 4.53 -15.54 -12.06
CA GLY A 439 5.35 -16.43 -11.24
C GLY A 439 4.62 -17.06 -10.04
N GLY A 440 3.65 -16.35 -9.43
CA GLY A 440 2.78 -16.87 -8.37
C GLY A 440 1.75 -17.90 -8.86
N VAL A 441 1.22 -17.72 -10.08
CA VAL A 441 0.32 -18.69 -10.73
C VAL A 441 1.07 -19.97 -11.11
N ILE A 442 2.28 -19.82 -11.67
CA ILE A 442 3.19 -20.96 -11.91
C ILE A 442 3.51 -21.65 -10.57
N GLY A 443 3.81 -20.87 -9.52
CA GLY A 443 4.02 -21.37 -8.16
C GLY A 443 2.88 -22.26 -7.67
N ASN A 444 1.62 -21.88 -7.90
CA ASN A 444 0.45 -22.66 -7.51
C ASN A 444 0.26 -23.98 -8.28
N ILE A 445 0.86 -24.12 -9.45
CA ILE A 445 0.83 -25.35 -10.25
C ILE A 445 1.98 -26.30 -9.86
N VAL A 446 3.08 -25.79 -9.28
CA VAL A 446 4.26 -26.59 -8.89
C VAL A 446 4.40 -26.84 -7.39
N CYS A 447 3.83 -25.97 -6.54
CA CYS A 447 3.92 -26.11 -5.09
C CYS A 447 3.07 -27.32 -4.65
N PRO A 448 3.66 -28.28 -3.92
CA PRO A 448 2.91 -29.42 -3.40
C PRO A 448 1.86 -28.94 -2.38
N LYS A 449 0.70 -29.58 -2.43
CA LYS A 449 -0.44 -29.33 -1.53
C LYS A 449 -0.10 -29.60 -0.07
#